data_AF-A0A380KJS2-F1
#
_entry.id   AF-A0A380KJS2-F1
#
_cell.length_a   1.000
_cell.length_b   1.000
_cell.length_c   1.000
_cell.angle_alpha   90.00
_cell.angle_beta   90.00
_cell.angle_gamma   90.00
#
_symmetry.space_group_name_H-M   'P 1'
#
loop_
_entity.id
_entity.type
_entity.pdbx_description
1 polymer ?
#
loop_
_entity_poly.entity_id
_entity_poly.type
_entity_poly.pdbx_seq_one_letter_code
_entity_poly.pdbx_strand_id
1 'polypeptide(L)' 'MNAYRNRYGFISNNIHTQIKTIKKSGEWFKQVTIDNGFTD' A
#
# COMPACT_ATOMS: atom_id res chain seq x y z
N MET A 1 3.05 -22.43 5.91
CA MET A 1 3.04 -21.00 6.31
C MET A 1 3.14 -20.12 5.07
N ASN A 2 2.18 -19.21 4.82
CA ASN A 2 2.10 -18.37 3.61
C ASN A 2 2.91 -17.06 3.70
N ALA A 3 4.17 -17.14 4.15
CA ALA A 3 4.95 -15.98 4.61
C ALA A 3 5.02 -14.78 3.64
N TYR A 4 5.11 -15.02 2.33
CA TYR A 4 5.17 -13.96 1.30
C TYR A 4 4.10 -14.08 0.21
N ARG A 5 3.19 -15.04 0.36
CA ARG A 5 2.12 -15.27 -0.62
C ARG A 5 1.01 -14.22 -0.50
N ASN A 6 0.80 -13.67 0.69
CA ASN A 6 -0.22 -12.65 0.92
C ASN A 6 0.43 -11.30 1.25
N ARG A 7 0.10 -10.24 0.49
CA ARG A 7 0.74 -8.91 0.60
C ARG A 7 -0.29 -7.81 0.86
N TYR A 8 -0.76 -7.74 2.10
CA TYR A 8 -1.86 -6.86 2.53
C TYR A 8 -1.51 -5.37 2.68
N GLY A 9 -0.22 -4.99 2.67
CA GLY A 9 0.18 -3.60 2.88
C GLY A 9 -0.09 -2.68 1.68
N PHE A 10 -0.25 -1.38 1.97
CA PHE A 10 -0.28 -0.30 0.97
C PHE A 10 1.08 -0.03 0.31
N ILE A 11 2.15 -0.55 0.90
CA ILE A 11 3.51 -0.48 0.39
C ILE A 11 3.96 -1.90 0.08
N SER A 12 4.46 -2.12 -1.13
CA SER A 12 5.15 -3.37 -1.48
C SER A 12 6.61 -3.28 -1.04
N ASN A 13 7.12 -4.35 -0.44
CA ASN A 13 8.54 -4.54 -0.20
C ASN A 13 9.07 -5.59 -1.19
N ASN A 14 10.11 -5.24 -1.93
CA ASN A 14 10.91 -6.25 -2.63
C ASN A 14 11.81 -6.93 -1.60
N ILE A 15 11.59 -8.22 -1.34
CA ILE A 15 12.31 -8.95 -0.28
C ILE A 15 13.79 -9.21 -0.61
N HIS A 16 14.18 -9.11 -1.88
CA HIS A 16 15.55 -9.33 -2.33
C HIS A 16 16.37 -8.04 -2.29
N THR A 17 15.74 -6.89 -2.55
CA THR A 17 16.43 -5.59 -2.63
C THR A 17 16.06 -4.61 -1.51
N GLN A 18 15.05 -4.94 -0.69
CA GLN A 18 14.46 -4.09 0.34
C GLN A 18 13.90 -2.76 -0.17
N ILE A 19 13.71 -2.62 -1.48
CA ILE A 19 13.09 -1.46 -2.10
C ILE A 19 11.60 -1.44 -1.76
N LYS A 20 11.14 -0.30 -1.25
CA LYS A 20 9.74 -0.04 -0.91
C LYS A 20 9.07 0.78 -2.00
N THR A 21 7.91 0.33 -2.46
CA THR A 21 7.12 1.05 -3.47
C THR A 21 5.71 1.24 -2.97
N ILE A 22 5.21 2.47 -3.03
CA ILE A 22 3.83 2.80 -2.68
C ILE A 22 2.92 2.21 -3.77
N LYS A 23 1.90 1.46 -3.38
CA LYS A 23 0.89 0.94 -4.30
C LYS A 23 -0.15 2.02 -4.59
N LYS A 24 -0.87 1.90 -5.71
CA LYS A 24 -2.03 2.76 -6.04
C LYS A 24 -3.05 2.85 -4.90
N SER A 25 -3.29 1.75 -4.18
CA SER A 25 -4.17 1.76 -3.01
C SER A 25 -3.68 2.66 -1.87
N GLY A 26 -2.36 2.78 -1.69
CA GLY A 26 -1.77 3.70 -0.72
C GLY A 26 -1.88 5.16 -1.16
N GLU A 27 -1.73 5.44 -2.46
CA GLU A 27 -1.95 6.78 -3.01
C GLU A 27 -3.40 7.22 -2.87
N TRP A 28 -4.34 6.33 -3.19
CA TRP A 28 -5.77 6.56 -2.99
C TRP A 28 -6.10 6.79 -1.51
N PHE A 29 -5.57 5.96 -0.61
CA PHE A 29 -5.84 6.10 0.82
C PHE A 29 -5.27 7.41 1.39
N LYS A 30 -4.13 7.88 0.85
CA LYS A 30 -3.59 9.20 1.17
C LYS A 30 -4.59 10.30 0.81
N GLN A 31 -5.18 10.26 -0.39
CA GLN A 31 -6.16 11.28 -0.80
C GLN A 31 -7.41 11.25 0.07
N VAL A 32 -7.97 10.07 0.33
CA VAL A 32 -9.11 9.91 1.25
C VAL A 32 -8.81 10.49 2.64
N THR A 33 -7.58 10.31 3.13
CA THR A 33 -7.16 10.87 4.43
C THR A 33 -7.06 12.39 4.38
N ILE A 34 -6.55 12.96 3.28
CA ILE A 34 -6.45 14.42 3.07
C ILE A 34 -7.85 15.05 2.96
N ASP A 35 -8.74 14.40 2.23
CA ASP A 35 -10.12 14.85 2.01
C ASP A 35 -11.03 14.58 3.23
N ASN A 36 -10.50 13.93 4.28
CA ASN A 36 -11.20 13.54 5.50
C ASN A 36 -12.47 12.72 5.22
N GLY A 37 -12.45 11.88 4.19
CA GLY A 37 -13.61 11.11 3.76
C GLY A 37 -13.52 10.69 2.30
N PHE A 38 -14.57 10.02 1.82
CA PHE A 38 -14.73 9.71 0.40
C PHE A 38 -15.38 10.92 -0.28
N THR A 39 -14.76 11.40 -1.34
CA THR A 39 -15.37 12.34 -2.28
C THR A 39 -16.18 11.55 -3.30
N ASP A 40 -17.44 11.94 -3.49
CA ASP A 40 -18.43 11.31 -4.39
C ASP A 40 -18.40 11.98 -5.78
#